data_AF-A0A5D0S9V4-F1
#
_entry.id   AF-A0A5D0S9V4-F1
#
_cell.length_a   1.000
_cell.length_b   1.000
_cell.length_c   1.000
_cell.angle_alpha   90.00
_cell.angle_beta   90.00
_cell.angle_gamma   90.00
#
_symmetry.space_group_name_H-M   'P 1'
#
loop_
_entity.id
_entity.type
_entity.pdbx_description
1 polymer ?
#
loop_
_entity_poly.entity_id
_entity_poly.type
_entity_poly.pdbx_seq_one_letter_code
_entity_poly.pdbx_strand_id
1 'polypeptide(L)'
;MAAPAMGTSLAVGAAFGATLAIGETISFQADGGVKTVRAYDQFGMAVIESIGEPGAIYQCVALDQTGQPIATVSALSDMGQMMIEGLSADAISSVKCRKVM
;
A
#
# COMPACT_ATOMS: atom_id res chain seq x y z
N MET A 1 -59.81 -14.13 18.73
CA MET A 1 -59.51 -15.54 18.43
C MET A 1 -59.20 -15.66 16.95
N ALA A 2 -58.18 -16.46 16.63
CA ALA A 2 -57.67 -16.88 15.30
C ALA A 2 -56.82 -15.88 14.47
N ALA A 3 -55.50 -16.12 14.49
CA ALA A 3 -54.62 -16.14 13.30
C ALA A 3 -54.81 -17.51 12.58
N PRO A 4 -54.36 -17.76 11.31
CA PRO A 4 -52.95 -17.74 10.84
C PRO A 4 -52.76 -17.02 9.47
N ALA A 5 -51.63 -16.37 9.18
CA ALA A 5 -50.31 -16.86 8.71
C ALA A 5 -50.30 -17.52 7.31
N MET A 6 -49.71 -16.82 6.31
CA MET A 6 -48.96 -17.41 5.18
C MET A 6 -48.09 -16.31 4.55
N GLY A 7 -46.77 -16.45 4.66
CA GLY A 7 -45.81 -15.58 4.02
C GLY A 7 -45.47 -16.02 2.60
N THR A 8 -44.81 -15.14 1.85
CA THR A 8 -43.65 -15.53 1.03
C THR A 8 -42.89 -14.27 0.60
N SER A 9 -41.60 -14.32 0.87
CA SER A 9 -40.62 -13.26 0.69
C SER A 9 -40.52 -12.79 -0.77
N LEU A 10 -40.76 -11.50 -1.03
CA LEU A 10 -40.16 -10.84 -2.19
C LEU A 10 -38.92 -10.09 -1.73
N ALA A 11 -37.77 -10.75 -1.87
CA ALA A 11 -36.49 -10.07 -1.87
C ALA A 11 -36.37 -9.24 -3.16
N VAL A 12 -36.67 -7.94 -3.08
CA VAL A 12 -36.27 -6.99 -4.11
C VAL A 12 -34.80 -6.65 -3.84
N GLY A 13 -33.94 -7.43 -4.48
CA GLY A 13 -32.49 -7.26 -4.49
C GLY A 13 -32.07 -5.96 -5.15
N ALA A 14 -31.01 -5.40 -4.59
CA ALA A 14 -30.34 -4.16 -4.95
C ALA A 14 -29.95 -4.07 -6.43
N ALA A 15 -30.08 -2.87 -7.00
CA ALA A 15 -29.31 -2.43 -8.15
C ALA A 15 -28.61 -1.10 -7.79
N PHE A 16 -27.68 -1.16 -6.83
CA PHE A 16 -26.67 -0.11 -6.71
C PHE A 16 -25.66 -0.35 -7.82
N GLY A 17 -25.73 0.49 -8.86
CA GLY A 17 -24.77 0.49 -9.95
C GLY A 17 -23.37 0.74 -9.39
N ALA A 18 -22.53 -0.30 -9.42
CA ALA A 18 -21.10 -0.15 -9.24
C ALA A 18 -20.55 0.52 -10.50
N THR A 19 -20.27 1.82 -10.40
CA THR A 19 -19.37 2.49 -11.33
C THR A 19 -18.02 1.81 -11.23
N LEU A 20 -17.68 1.02 -12.26
CA LEU A 20 -16.34 0.47 -12.46
C LEU A 20 -15.41 1.65 -12.74
N ALA A 21 -14.82 2.22 -11.68
CA ALA A 21 -13.66 3.06 -11.80
C ALA A 21 -12.53 2.16 -12.33
N ILE A 22 -12.20 2.33 -13.61
CA ILE A 22 -11.01 1.75 -14.22
C ILE A 22 -9.82 2.49 -13.61
N GLY A 23 -9.45 2.11 -12.39
CA GLY A 23 -8.15 2.45 -11.83
C GLY A 23 -7.12 1.64 -12.59
N GLU A 24 -6.33 2.30 -13.42
CA GLU A 24 -5.14 1.70 -14.03
C GLU A 24 -4.27 1.13 -12.89
N THR A 25 -4.33 -0.19 -12.71
CA THR A 25 -3.60 -0.87 -11.64
C THR A 25 -2.18 -1.08 -12.14
N ILE A 26 -1.24 -0.25 -11.70
CA ILE A 26 0.18 -0.46 -11.98
C ILE A 26 0.63 -1.67 -11.14
N SER A 27 0.79 -2.83 -11.79
CA SER A 27 1.27 -4.04 -11.13
C SER A 27 2.79 -3.96 -10.95
N PHE A 28 3.25 -3.78 -9.71
CA PHE A 28 4.67 -3.90 -9.36
C PHE A 28 4.97 -5.34 -8.93
N GLN A 29 5.84 -6.05 -9.64
CA GLN A 29 6.51 -7.21 -9.06
C GLN A 29 7.53 -6.68 -8.05
N ALA A 30 7.24 -6.85 -6.77
CA ALA A 30 8.20 -6.53 -5.72
C ALA A 30 9.39 -7.48 -5.87
N ASP A 31 10.58 -6.91 -6.06
CA ASP A 31 11.80 -7.69 -6.11
C ASP A 31 12.16 -8.11 -4.68
N GLY A 32 12.31 -9.42 -4.45
CA GLY A 32 12.57 -9.98 -3.12
C GLY A 32 13.95 -9.59 -2.54
N GLY A 33 14.76 -8.88 -3.31
CA GLY A 33 16.10 -8.43 -2.94
C GLY A 33 16.13 -7.28 -1.92
N VAL A 34 15.02 -6.58 -1.66
CA VAL A 34 14.96 -5.51 -0.64
C VAL A 34 14.06 -5.92 0.51
N LYS A 35 14.59 -5.78 1.73
CA LYS A 35 13.84 -5.98 2.97
C LYS A 35 13.75 -4.67 3.72
N THR A 36 12.53 -4.24 4.01
CA THR A 36 12.26 -3.16 4.97
C THR A 36 12.45 -3.68 6.38
N VAL A 37 13.26 -2.97 7.19
CA VAL A 37 13.53 -3.33 8.58
C VAL A 37 12.53 -2.65 9.50
N ARG A 38 12.39 -1.32 9.38
CA ARG A 38 11.45 -0.50 10.14
C ARG A 38 11.19 0.83 9.44
N ALA A 39 10.08 1.46 9.80
CA ALA A 39 9.81 2.86 9.48
C ALA A 39 9.67 3.65 10.79
N TYR A 40 10.18 4.86 10.84
CA TYR A 40 10.05 5.76 11.98
C TYR A 40 10.07 7.23 11.54
N ASP A 41 9.52 8.11 12.36
CA ASP A 41 9.50 9.54 12.08
C ASP A 41 10.81 10.21 12.53
N GLN A 42 11.38 11.03 11.66
CA GLN A 42 12.54 11.86 11.95
C GLN A 42 12.39 13.23 11.30
N PHE A 43 12.42 14.30 12.09
CA PHE A 43 12.32 15.70 11.62
C PHE A 43 11.11 15.96 10.70
N GLY A 44 9.96 15.31 10.94
CA GLY A 44 8.76 15.46 10.11
C GLY A 44 8.79 14.69 8.79
N MET A 45 9.73 13.74 8.66
CA MET A 45 9.85 12.83 7.53
C MET A 45 9.69 11.38 8.01
N ALA A 46 9.13 10.54 7.16
CA ALA A 46 9.18 9.10 7.36
C ALA A 46 10.54 8.59 6.88
N VAL A 47 11.30 8.00 7.80
CA VAL A 47 12.54 7.29 7.49
C VAL A 47 12.25 5.81 7.46
N ILE A 48 12.58 5.16 6.36
CA ILE A 48 12.41 3.71 6.17
C ILE A 48 13.80 3.10 6.08
N GLU A 49 14.16 2.30 7.06
CA GLU A 49 15.37 1.49 7.01
C GLU A 49 15.16 0.27 6.13
N SER A 50 16.12 0.00 5.25
CA SER A 50 16.04 -1.13 4.33
C SER A 50 17.41 -1.75 4.08
N ILE A 51 17.40 -3.04 3.76
CA ILE A 51 18.58 -3.81 3.39
C ILE A 51 18.33 -4.32 1.97
N GLY A 52 19.25 -4.00 1.06
CA GLY A 52 19.23 -4.49 -0.31
C GLY A 52 20.60 -5.00 -0.75
N GLU A 53 20.73 -5.27 -2.05
CA GLU A 53 22.01 -5.61 -2.68
C GLU A 53 22.95 -4.40 -2.66
N PRO A 54 24.23 -4.54 -2.26
CA PRO A 54 25.18 -3.43 -2.24
C PRO A 54 25.34 -2.78 -3.62
N GLY A 55 25.47 -1.45 -3.66
CA GLY A 55 25.63 -0.68 -4.90
C GLY A 55 24.40 -0.60 -5.81
N ALA A 56 23.26 -1.21 -5.43
CA ALA A 56 22.03 -1.13 -6.19
C ALA A 56 21.25 0.15 -5.90
N ILE A 57 20.52 0.64 -6.91
CA ILE A 57 19.52 1.70 -6.74
C ILE A 57 18.12 1.09 -6.82
N TYR A 58 17.30 1.40 -5.82
CA TYR A 58 15.93 0.94 -5.73
C TYR A 58 14.95 2.09 -5.92
N GLN A 59 13.87 1.81 -6.63
CA GLN A 59 12.67 2.64 -6.63
C GLN A 59 11.61 1.94 -5.79
N CYS A 60 11.16 2.63 -4.74
CA CYS A 60 10.26 2.10 -3.74
C CYS A 60 8.96 2.90 -3.72
N VAL A 61 7.87 2.18 -3.45
CA VAL A 61 6.52 2.71 -3.29
C VAL A 61 6.08 2.40 -1.87
N ALA A 62 5.76 3.44 -1.10
CA ALA A 62 5.12 3.30 0.19
C ALA A 62 3.61 3.13 -0.02
N LEU A 63 3.03 2.14 0.67
CA LEU A 63 1.63 1.78 0.60
C LEU A 63 0.96 2.00 1.96
N ASP A 64 -0.27 2.49 1.97
CA ASP A 64 -1.11 2.56 3.16
C ASP A 64 -1.72 1.19 3.53
N GLN A 65 -2.55 1.17 4.58
CA GLN A 65 -3.21 -0.05 5.07
C GLN A 65 -4.22 -0.65 4.06
N THR A 66 -4.69 0.15 3.10
CA THR A 66 -5.57 -0.30 2.02
C THR A 66 -4.78 -0.84 0.81
N GLY A 67 -3.45 -0.74 0.86
CA GLY A 67 -2.55 -1.12 -0.23
C GLY A 67 -2.43 -0.02 -1.30
N GLN A 68 -2.95 1.18 -1.06
CA GLN A 68 -2.83 2.28 -2.01
C GLN A 68 -1.47 2.97 -1.91
N PRO A 69 -0.87 3.37 -3.05
CA PRO A 69 0.39 4.10 -3.05
C PRO A 69 0.19 5.51 -2.50
N ILE A 70 0.97 5.85 -1.48
CA ILE A 70 0.93 7.16 -0.81
C ILE A 70 2.19 7.99 -1.07
N ALA A 71 3.30 7.33 -1.42
CA ALA A 71 4.53 8.02 -1.80
C ALA A 71 5.46 7.12 -2.62
N THR A 72 6.38 7.75 -3.34
CA THR A 72 7.46 7.07 -4.06
C THR A 72 8.80 7.68 -3.67
N VAL A 73 9.81 6.85 -3.48
CA VAL A 73 11.15 7.27 -3.09
C VAL A 73 12.20 6.42 -3.82
N SER A 74 13.31 7.04 -4.18
CA SER A 74 14.48 6.32 -4.69
C SER A 74 15.54 6.25 -3.60
N ALA A 75 16.18 5.11 -3.42
CA ALA A 75 17.26 4.95 -2.47
C ALA A 75 18.41 4.12 -3.03
N LEU A 76 19.61 4.51 -2.62
CA LEU A 76 20.81 3.71 -2.74
C LEU A 76 20.84 2.71 -1.59
N SER A 77 21.01 1.44 -1.93
CA SER A 77 21.06 0.35 -0.94
C SER A 77 22.09 0.59 0.17
N ASP A 78 23.24 1.16 -0.21
CA ASP A 78 24.37 1.40 0.71
C ASP A 78 24.07 2.49 1.76
N MET A 79 23.07 3.34 1.54
CA MET A 79 22.63 4.30 2.55
C MET A 79 21.83 3.64 3.68
N GLY A 80 21.27 2.45 3.44
CA GLY A 80 20.46 1.71 4.41
C GLY A 80 19.12 2.37 4.78
N GLN A 81 18.81 3.53 4.19
CA GLN A 81 17.63 4.33 4.53
C GLN A 81 17.03 5.05 3.33
N MET A 82 15.71 5.18 3.34
CA MET A 82 14.90 6.03 2.47
C MET A 82 14.23 7.10 3.32
N MET A 83 14.12 8.33 2.80
CA MET A 83 13.45 9.42 3.49
C MET A 83 12.33 9.96 2.63
N ILE A 84 11.15 10.14 3.21
CA ILE A 84 9.96 10.68 2.54
C ILE A 84 9.49 11.92 3.30
N GLU A 85 9.67 13.09 2.68
CA GLU A 85 9.24 14.35 3.26
C GLU A 85 7.72 14.47 3.31
N GLY A 86 7.20 15.04 4.39
CA GLY A 86 5.77 15.32 4.54
C GLY A 86 4.89 14.08 4.73
N LEU A 87 5.50 12.92 4.96
CA LEU A 87 4.80 11.68 5.27
C LEU A 87 5.18 11.23 6.69
N SER A 88 4.21 10.78 7.47
CA SER A 88 4.49 10.11 8.75
C SER A 88 4.65 8.62 8.54
N ALA A 89 5.58 8.01 9.28
CA ALA A 89 5.84 6.58 9.26
C ALA A 89 4.59 5.75 9.62
N ASP A 90 3.69 6.26 10.47
CA ASP A 90 2.46 5.58 10.86
C ASP A 90 1.45 5.44 9.69
N ALA A 91 1.58 6.28 8.66
CA ALA A 91 0.78 6.16 7.45
C ALA A 91 1.25 5.01 6.54
N ILE A 92 2.47 4.52 6.73
CA ILE A 92 3.11 3.49 5.90
C ILE A 92 2.79 2.11 6.48
N SER A 93 1.99 1.33 5.75
CA SER A 93 1.73 -0.06 6.10
C SER A 93 2.79 -1.00 5.52
N SER A 94 3.20 -0.76 4.28
CA SER A 94 4.26 -1.56 3.64
C SER A 94 5.01 -0.77 2.58
N VAL A 95 6.19 -1.25 2.22
CA VAL A 95 7.00 -0.66 1.15
C VAL A 95 7.34 -1.75 0.14
N LYS A 96 7.18 -1.43 -1.15
CA LYS A 96 7.50 -2.33 -2.27
C LYS A 96 8.56 -1.69 -3.12
N CYS A 97 9.66 -2.39 -3.34
CA CYS A 97 10.81 -1.88 -4.09
C CYS A 97 11.07 -2.70 -5.35
N ARG A 98 11.62 -2.05 -6.36
CA ARG A 98 12.21 -2.69 -7.54
C ARG A 98 13.62 -2.15 -7.76
N LYS A 99 14.53 -3.03 -8.20
CA LYS A 99 15.88 -2.61 -8.62
C LYS A 99 15.76 -1.81 -9.92
N VAL A 100 16.49 -0.69 -10.00
CA VAL A 100 16.54 0.18 -11.18
C VAL A 100 17.90 0.04 -11.88
N MET A 101 18.97 -0.09 -11.09
CA MET A 101 20.34 -0.23 -11.54
C MET A 101 21.11 -1.12 -10.57
#